data_AF-A0A423SXG2-F1
#
_entry.id   AF-A0A423SXG2-F1
#
_cell.length_a   1.000
_cell.length_b   1.000
_cell.length_c   1.000
_cell.angle_alpha   90.00
_cell.angle_beta   90.00
_cell.angle_gamma   90.00
#
_symmetry.space_group_name_H-M   'P 1'
#
loop_
_entity.id
_entity.type
_entity.pdbx_description
1 polymer ?
#
loop_
_entity_poly.entity_id
_entity_poly.type
_entity_poly.pdbx_seq_one_letter_code
_entity_poly.pdbx_strand_id
1 'polypeptide(L)'
;MADVGLDSHLQGPPCRGPVGGDGAFSRPRGRLRAVPQRLARRSHQNPRVGSCRLDPSHQQFESQLTALKKEVPILVGVRHILDLEPRPKYLELEEVAAGVRALHRHDMTFDLLLRPPLLEGATVPAECPKRGWWWITWPNPTSRTVSWTRGARTSPPSHAIPISSMVTEADCEKWKPEDLRPYVEHMIAVFGCDRLMYGSDWPVCHLARADYNTVFSTLRGLLGHLPEPQLEKIFCSNARNFYKV
;
A
#
# COMPACT_ATOMS: atom_id res chain seq x y z
N MET A 1 -38.86 -3.55 -7.01
CA MET A 1 -38.79 -3.00 -5.64
C MET A 1 -38.54 -4.15 -4.68
N ALA A 2 -37.32 -4.27 -4.20
CA ALA A 2 -36.97 -5.09 -3.05
C ALA A 2 -35.78 -4.37 -2.42
N ASP A 3 -36.08 -3.69 -1.32
CA ASP A 3 -35.15 -2.94 -0.48
C ASP A 3 -34.34 -3.97 0.31
N VAL A 4 -33.01 -3.98 0.15
CA VAL A 4 -32.13 -4.90 0.89
C VAL A 4 -31.30 -4.08 1.85
N GLY A 5 -31.54 -4.34 3.14
CA GLY A 5 -31.19 -3.52 4.28
C GLY A 5 -29.72 -3.12 4.39
N LEU A 6 -29.55 -1.89 4.88
CA LEU A 6 -28.34 -1.38 5.50
C LEU A 6 -27.97 -2.25 6.72
N ASP A 7 -26.96 -3.11 6.58
CA ASP A 7 -26.30 -3.73 7.74
C ASP A 7 -25.53 -2.63 8.51
N SER A 8 -26.08 -2.24 9.64
CA SER A 8 -25.59 -1.18 10.54
C SER A 8 -24.46 -1.62 11.49
N HIS A 9 -23.89 -2.82 11.31
CA HIS A 9 -22.96 -3.42 12.28
C HIS A 9 -21.46 -3.39 11.90
N LEU A 10 -21.04 -2.56 10.93
CA LEU A 10 -19.61 -2.38 10.58
C LEU A 10 -18.99 -1.06 11.11
N GLN A 11 -19.45 -0.59 12.27
CA GLN A 11 -18.79 0.49 13.00
C GLN A 11 -17.64 -0.07 13.84
N GLY A 12 -16.43 -0.10 13.27
CA GLY A 12 -15.22 -0.29 14.07
C GLY A 12 -14.96 0.94 14.94
N PRO A 13 -14.38 0.78 16.16
CA PRO A 13 -14.16 1.89 17.07
C PRO A 13 -13.23 2.95 16.47
N PRO A 14 -13.37 4.24 16.86
CA PRO A 14 -12.44 5.28 16.47
C PRO A 14 -11.03 4.89 16.93
N CYS A 15 -10.08 4.89 15.99
CA CYS A 15 -8.67 4.63 16.26
C CYS A 15 -8.09 5.75 17.12
N ARG A 16 -8.24 5.66 18.45
CA ARG A 16 -7.38 6.37 19.40
C ARG A 16 -6.35 5.38 19.90
N GLY A 17 -5.24 5.27 19.18
CA GLY A 17 -4.04 4.63 19.72
C GLY A 17 -3.42 5.53 20.80
N PRO A 18 -2.69 4.98 21.78
CA PRO A 18 -2.12 5.74 22.89
C PRO A 18 -0.96 6.68 22.51
N VAL A 19 -0.64 6.79 21.21
CA VAL A 19 0.35 7.72 20.67
C VAL A 19 -0.28 8.35 19.42
N GLY A 20 -0.47 9.67 19.44
CA GLY A 20 -1.28 10.44 18.47
C GLY A 20 -0.78 10.43 17.03
N GLY A 21 -1.06 9.34 16.31
CA GLY A 21 -0.96 9.28 14.85
C GLY A 21 -2.34 9.48 14.20
N ASP A 22 -2.72 10.72 13.92
CA ASP A 22 -3.92 11.02 13.14
C ASP A 22 -3.65 10.77 11.64
N GLY A 23 -3.99 9.56 11.16
CA GLY A 23 -3.96 9.23 9.73
C GLY A 23 -3.90 7.74 9.43
N ALA A 24 -4.95 7.18 8.80
CA ALA A 24 -4.96 5.79 8.31
C ALA A 24 -5.22 5.75 6.81
N PHE A 25 -4.39 5.04 6.05
CA PHE A 25 -4.52 4.91 4.60
C PHE A 25 -5.43 3.74 4.24
N SER A 26 -6.58 4.00 3.58
CA SER A 26 -7.53 2.97 3.19
C SER A 26 -7.36 2.54 1.73
N ARG A 27 -7.43 1.23 1.48
CA ARG A 27 -7.19 0.62 0.16
C ARG A 27 -8.30 -0.34 -0.28
N PRO A 28 -8.70 -0.33 -1.55
CA PRO A 28 -9.76 -1.19 -2.08
C PRO A 28 -9.35 -2.65 -2.32
N ARG A 29 -10.29 -3.58 -2.08
CA ARG A 29 -10.18 -5.04 -2.36
C ARG A 29 -11.08 -5.46 -3.53
N GLY A 30 -10.65 -6.45 -4.32
CA GLY A 30 -11.43 -7.10 -5.40
C GLY A 30 -11.68 -6.26 -6.68
N ARG A 31 -12.22 -6.91 -7.73
CA ARG A 31 -12.55 -6.32 -9.07
C ARG A 31 -13.79 -5.40 -9.07
N LEU A 32 -14.14 -4.75 -7.96
CA LEU A 32 -15.42 -4.04 -7.85
C LEU A 32 -15.36 -2.60 -8.40
N ARG A 33 -16.24 -2.31 -9.38
CA ARG A 33 -16.48 -0.99 -9.98
C ARG A 33 -17.02 0.08 -9.02
N ALA A 34 -17.39 -0.27 -7.78
CA ALA A 34 -18.07 0.61 -6.81
C ALA A 34 -17.15 1.22 -5.73
N VAL A 35 -15.84 1.16 -5.91
CA VAL A 35 -14.83 1.65 -4.95
C VAL A 35 -14.88 3.17 -4.72
N PRO A 36 -15.04 4.02 -5.75
CA PRO A 36 -15.10 5.47 -5.58
C PRO A 36 -16.19 5.96 -4.61
N GLN A 37 -17.41 5.45 -4.78
CA GLN A 37 -18.58 5.88 -4.00
C GLN A 37 -18.45 5.53 -2.51
N ARG A 38 -17.76 4.42 -2.17
CA ARG A 38 -17.50 4.06 -0.76
C ARG A 38 -16.41 4.92 -0.13
N LEU A 39 -15.38 5.30 -0.90
CA LEU A 39 -14.34 6.24 -0.45
C LEU A 39 -14.93 7.64 -0.23
N ALA A 40 -15.77 8.11 -1.16
CA ALA A 40 -16.51 9.37 -1.04
C ALA A 40 -17.40 9.41 0.22
N ARG A 41 -18.13 8.32 0.52
CA ARG A 41 -18.94 8.25 1.76
C ARG A 41 -18.10 8.28 3.03
N ARG A 42 -16.90 7.68 3.01
CA ARG A 42 -15.98 7.64 4.17
C ARG A 42 -15.23 8.96 4.39
N SER A 43 -14.91 9.70 3.32
CA SER A 43 -14.22 11.01 3.43
C SER A 43 -15.00 12.01 4.27
N HIS A 44 -16.34 11.97 4.18
CA HIS A 44 -17.23 12.88 4.89
C HIS A 44 -17.39 12.55 6.38
N GLN A 45 -17.09 11.32 6.81
CA GLN A 45 -17.33 10.83 8.18
C GLN A 45 -16.05 10.72 9.03
N ASN A 46 -14.89 10.53 8.40
CA ASN A 46 -13.60 10.47 9.09
C ASN A 46 -12.49 10.74 8.05
N PRO A 47 -11.76 11.87 8.09
CA PRO A 47 -10.82 12.27 7.04
C PRO A 47 -9.59 11.37 7.06
N ARG A 48 -9.75 10.17 6.49
CA ARG A 48 -8.69 9.20 6.24
C ARG A 48 -8.20 9.38 4.83
N VAL A 49 -6.92 9.16 4.61
CA VAL A 49 -6.32 9.29 3.28
C VAL A 49 -6.63 8.03 2.44
N GLY A 50 -7.04 8.21 1.18
CA GLY A 50 -7.55 7.12 0.36
C GLY A 50 -6.75 6.90 -0.92
N SER A 51 -6.59 5.63 -1.32
CA SER A 51 -6.30 5.28 -2.72
C SER A 51 -7.49 4.55 -3.32
N CYS A 52 -7.71 4.67 -4.63
CA CYS A 52 -8.80 3.97 -5.33
C CYS A 52 -8.24 3.01 -6.39
N ARG A 53 -9.08 2.14 -6.96
CA ARG A 53 -8.70 1.39 -8.18
C ARG A 53 -9.22 2.14 -9.38
N LEU A 54 -8.30 2.46 -10.28
CA LEU A 54 -8.57 3.01 -11.59
C LEU A 54 -7.48 2.46 -12.51
N ASP A 55 -7.82 2.07 -13.73
CA ASP A 55 -6.84 1.52 -14.68
C ASP A 55 -6.14 2.69 -15.41
N PRO A 56 -4.83 2.94 -15.19
CA PRO A 56 -4.07 3.97 -15.89
C PRO A 56 -4.16 3.90 -17.41
N SER A 57 -4.39 2.71 -17.99
CA SER A 57 -4.44 2.54 -19.44
C SER A 57 -5.77 2.98 -20.07
N HIS A 58 -6.75 3.42 -19.27
CA HIS A 58 -8.07 3.79 -19.79
C HIS A 58 -8.00 5.14 -20.53
N GLN A 59 -8.63 5.25 -21.71
CA GLN A 59 -8.58 6.48 -22.53
C GLN A 59 -9.11 7.73 -21.80
N GLN A 60 -10.04 7.54 -20.86
CA GLN A 60 -10.61 8.61 -20.03
C GLN A 60 -10.00 8.68 -18.63
N PHE A 61 -8.81 8.09 -18.41
CA PHE A 61 -8.21 8.00 -17.08
C PHE A 61 -8.06 9.37 -16.42
N GLU A 62 -7.52 10.36 -17.12
CA GLU A 62 -7.25 11.70 -16.55
C GLU A 62 -8.55 12.46 -16.22
N SER A 63 -9.58 12.34 -17.04
CA SER A 63 -10.89 12.95 -16.76
C SER A 63 -11.59 12.26 -15.59
N GLN A 64 -11.51 10.92 -15.51
CA GLN A 64 -11.99 10.15 -14.36
C GLN A 64 -11.25 10.54 -13.07
N LEU A 65 -9.93 10.64 -13.13
CA LEU A 65 -9.09 11.06 -12.01
C LEU A 65 -9.46 12.46 -11.51
N THR A 66 -9.65 13.40 -12.43
CA THR A 66 -10.07 14.77 -12.11
C THR A 66 -11.44 14.83 -11.45
N ALA A 67 -12.40 14.07 -11.96
CA ALA A 67 -13.74 13.98 -11.36
C ALA A 67 -13.68 13.37 -9.94
N LEU A 68 -12.94 12.27 -9.79
CA LEU A 68 -12.76 11.59 -8.51
C LEU A 68 -12.10 12.48 -7.45
N LYS A 69 -11.10 13.27 -7.83
CA LYS A 69 -10.42 14.19 -6.90
C LYS A 69 -11.35 15.30 -6.40
N LYS A 70 -12.30 15.75 -7.24
CA LYS A 70 -13.34 16.71 -6.83
C LYS A 70 -14.34 16.10 -5.84
N GLU A 71 -14.75 14.86 -6.09
CA GLU A 71 -15.70 14.15 -5.23
C GLU A 71 -15.08 13.64 -3.93
N VAL A 72 -13.78 13.33 -3.95
CA VAL A 72 -13.04 12.69 -2.86
C VAL A 72 -11.74 13.47 -2.58
N PRO A 73 -11.78 14.58 -1.82
CA PRO A 73 -10.61 15.41 -1.55
C PRO A 73 -9.46 14.70 -0.82
N ILE A 74 -9.77 13.61 -0.11
CA ILE A 74 -8.80 12.76 0.61
C ILE A 74 -8.03 11.78 -0.30
N LEU A 75 -8.34 11.75 -1.60
CA LEU A 75 -7.75 10.81 -2.55
C LEU A 75 -6.32 11.24 -2.89
N VAL A 76 -5.35 10.40 -2.55
CA VAL A 76 -3.91 10.69 -2.74
C VAL A 76 -3.24 9.77 -3.74
N GLY A 77 -3.93 8.75 -4.24
CA GLY A 77 -3.32 7.79 -5.15
C GLY A 77 -4.28 6.82 -5.80
N VAL A 78 -3.75 6.07 -6.76
CA VAL A 78 -4.43 4.99 -7.45
C VAL A 78 -3.65 3.69 -7.24
N ARG A 79 -4.36 2.62 -6.93
CA ARG A 79 -3.79 1.28 -6.74
C ARG A 79 -4.18 0.35 -7.88
N HIS A 80 -3.19 -0.28 -8.50
CA HIS A 80 -3.38 -1.36 -9.47
C HIS A 80 -2.91 -2.71 -8.90
N ILE A 81 -3.68 -3.78 -9.12
CA ILE A 81 -3.24 -5.14 -8.77
C ILE A 81 -2.67 -5.79 -10.01
N LEU A 82 -1.33 -5.76 -10.10
CA LEU A 82 -0.60 -6.36 -11.21
C LEU A 82 -0.70 -7.88 -11.19
N ASP A 83 -0.84 -8.51 -10.02
CA ASP A 83 -1.05 -9.96 -9.91
C ASP A 83 -2.32 -10.47 -10.62
N LEU A 84 -3.31 -9.59 -10.83
CA LEU A 84 -4.59 -9.92 -11.46
C LEU A 84 -4.70 -9.32 -12.86
N GLU A 85 -3.61 -8.74 -13.38
CA GLU A 85 -3.53 -8.12 -14.69
C GLU A 85 -3.27 -9.20 -15.75
N PRO A 86 -4.23 -9.49 -16.64
CA PRO A 86 -4.05 -10.50 -17.67
C PRO A 86 -3.13 -10.04 -18.82
N ARG A 87 -2.93 -8.73 -19.01
CA ARG A 87 -2.13 -8.21 -20.12
C ARG A 87 -0.64 -8.44 -19.85
N PRO A 88 0.09 -9.10 -20.76
CA PRO A 88 1.53 -9.26 -20.63
C PRO A 88 2.20 -7.89 -20.72
N LYS A 89 3.30 -7.71 -19.97
CA LYS A 89 4.09 -6.47 -20.02
C LYS A 89 3.26 -5.20 -19.82
N TYR A 90 2.20 -5.27 -19.01
CA TYR A 90 1.26 -4.17 -18.80
C TYR A 90 1.94 -2.84 -18.44
N LEU A 91 3.00 -2.88 -17.62
CA LEU A 91 3.75 -1.69 -17.24
C LEU A 91 4.56 -1.05 -18.39
N GLU A 92 4.80 -1.79 -19.49
CA GLU A 92 5.46 -1.29 -20.70
C GLU A 92 4.49 -0.59 -21.68
N LEU A 93 3.18 -0.65 -21.42
CA LEU A 93 2.18 -0.02 -22.29
C LEU A 93 2.25 1.50 -22.20
N GLU A 94 2.24 2.18 -23.35
CA GLU A 94 2.31 3.64 -23.42
C GLU A 94 1.08 4.30 -22.76
N GLU A 95 -0.09 3.66 -22.83
CA GLU A 95 -1.29 4.14 -22.16
C GLU A 95 -1.12 4.11 -20.63
N VAL A 96 -0.41 3.13 -20.09
CA VAL A 96 -0.08 3.07 -18.66
C VAL A 96 0.91 4.17 -18.29
N ALA A 97 1.95 4.37 -19.10
CA ALA A 97 2.89 5.48 -18.93
C ALA A 97 2.16 6.84 -18.94
N ALA A 98 1.20 7.03 -19.86
CA ALA A 98 0.37 8.22 -19.94
C ALA A 98 -0.49 8.42 -18.68
N GLY A 99 -1.15 7.37 -18.19
CA GLY A 99 -1.91 7.42 -16.94
C GLY A 99 -1.05 7.74 -15.72
N VAL A 100 0.16 7.17 -15.63
CA VAL A 100 1.11 7.49 -14.56
C VAL A 100 1.59 8.95 -14.65
N ARG A 101 1.85 9.48 -15.85
CA ARG A 101 2.15 10.91 -16.05
C ARG A 101 0.96 11.80 -15.64
N ALA A 102 -0.28 11.37 -15.85
CA ALA A 102 -1.46 12.09 -15.38
C ALA A 102 -1.55 12.11 -13.85
N LEU A 103 -1.37 10.96 -13.19
CA LEU A 103 -1.26 10.89 -11.72
C LEU A 103 -0.21 11.87 -11.19
N HIS A 104 0.92 11.98 -11.89
CA HIS A 104 1.98 12.92 -11.54
C HIS A 104 1.56 14.38 -11.58
N ARG A 105 0.89 14.81 -12.64
CA ARG A 105 0.35 16.18 -12.75
C ARG A 105 -0.63 16.52 -11.62
N HIS A 106 -1.28 15.51 -11.05
CA HIS A 106 -2.24 15.66 -9.96
C HIS A 106 -1.63 15.45 -8.56
N ASP A 107 -0.31 15.24 -8.45
CA ASP A 107 0.42 14.96 -7.21
C ASP A 107 -0.05 13.68 -6.48
N MET A 108 -0.44 12.64 -7.23
CA MET A 108 -1.06 11.42 -6.68
C MET A 108 -0.24 10.15 -6.89
N THR A 109 -0.06 9.33 -5.86
CA THR A 109 0.77 8.12 -5.96
C THR A 109 0.20 7.05 -6.89
N PHE A 110 1.08 6.23 -7.47
CA PHE A 110 0.72 4.98 -8.13
C PHE A 110 1.17 3.79 -7.29
N ASP A 111 0.21 3.05 -6.75
CA ASP A 111 0.44 1.93 -5.85
C ASP A 111 0.28 0.61 -6.62
N LEU A 112 1.31 -0.22 -6.69
CA LEU A 112 1.24 -1.55 -7.28
C LEU A 112 1.12 -2.66 -6.23
N LEU A 113 0.30 -3.66 -6.50
CA LEU A 113 0.29 -4.93 -5.75
C LEU A 113 0.76 -6.02 -6.71
N LEU A 114 1.90 -6.64 -6.42
CA LEU A 114 2.52 -7.65 -7.26
C LEU A 114 3.28 -8.66 -6.40
N ARG A 115 3.37 -9.92 -6.86
CA ARG A 115 4.14 -11.00 -6.20
C ARG A 115 5.62 -10.99 -6.59
N PRO A 116 6.50 -11.57 -5.76
CA PRO A 116 7.93 -11.74 -5.99
C PRO A 116 8.38 -12.06 -7.42
N PRO A 117 7.78 -12.99 -8.18
CA PRO A 117 8.25 -13.30 -9.53
C PRO A 117 8.04 -12.15 -10.53
N LEU A 118 7.08 -11.27 -10.27
CA LEU A 118 6.81 -10.09 -11.10
C LEU A 118 7.76 -8.92 -10.79
N LEU A 119 8.52 -8.98 -9.69
CA LEU A 119 9.58 -7.99 -9.40
C LEU A 119 10.76 -8.15 -10.37
N GLU A 120 11.07 -9.38 -10.74
CA GLU A 120 12.11 -9.67 -11.73
C GLU A 120 11.57 -9.37 -13.13
N GLY A 121 11.75 -8.12 -13.58
CA GLY A 121 11.33 -7.67 -14.92
C GLY A 121 10.25 -6.59 -14.92
N ALA A 122 9.78 -6.14 -13.75
CA ALA A 122 8.98 -4.91 -13.67
C ALA A 122 9.86 -3.72 -14.08
N THR A 123 9.80 -3.34 -15.35
CA THR A 123 10.39 -2.10 -15.83
C THR A 123 9.39 -0.98 -15.69
N VAL A 124 9.79 0.04 -14.94
CA VAL A 124 9.11 1.33 -14.90
C VAL A 124 9.35 2.03 -16.24
N PRO A 125 8.33 2.64 -16.88
CA PRO A 125 8.57 3.52 -18.02
C PRO A 125 9.63 4.56 -17.66
N ALA A 126 10.67 4.72 -18.50
CA ALA A 126 11.83 5.58 -18.21
C ALA A 126 11.46 7.05 -17.93
N GLU A 127 10.27 7.46 -18.40
CA GLU A 127 9.68 8.79 -18.23
C GLU A 127 8.90 8.96 -16.92
N CYS A 128 8.76 7.91 -16.12
CA CYS A 128 8.21 8.05 -14.78
C CYS A 128 9.16 8.92 -13.94
N PRO A 129 8.65 10.01 -13.33
CA PRO A 129 9.48 10.93 -12.57
C PRO A 129 10.35 10.24 -11.49
N LYS A 130 11.55 10.81 -11.26
CA LYS A 130 12.55 10.30 -10.31
C LYS A 130 12.17 10.41 -8.83
N ARG A 131 11.20 11.24 -8.49
CA ARG A 131 10.44 11.19 -7.21
C ARG A 131 9.36 10.17 -7.51
N GLY A 132 9.22 8.98 -6.90
CA GLY A 132 8.50 8.64 -5.65
C GLY A 132 7.18 7.83 -5.85
N TRP A 133 7.08 6.69 -6.57
CA TRP A 133 5.75 6.19 -7.06
C TRP A 133 5.60 4.67 -7.27
N TRP A 134 6.13 3.84 -6.38
CA TRP A 134 5.96 2.39 -6.52
C TRP A 134 5.79 1.76 -5.15
N TRP A 135 4.60 1.19 -4.97
CA TRP A 135 4.29 0.30 -3.87
C TRP A 135 4.69 -1.12 -4.29
N ILE A 136 5.48 -1.80 -3.46
CA ILE A 136 5.66 -3.25 -3.55
C ILE A 136 5.12 -3.79 -2.24
N THR A 137 3.97 -4.46 -2.27
CA THR A 137 3.68 -5.42 -1.22
C THR A 137 4.53 -6.65 -1.49
N TRP A 138 5.05 -7.23 -0.42
CA TRP A 138 5.25 -8.66 -0.26
C TRP A 138 6.58 -9.23 -0.75
N PRO A 139 7.46 -9.43 0.23
CA PRO A 139 8.12 -10.71 0.35
C PRO A 139 7.45 -11.56 1.43
N ASN A 140 7.26 -12.82 1.11
CA ASN A 140 6.79 -13.83 2.06
C ASN A 140 7.84 -13.94 3.19
N PRO A 141 7.45 -13.79 4.48
CA PRO A 141 8.38 -13.79 5.61
C PRO A 141 9.04 -15.16 5.82
N THR A 142 8.44 -16.23 5.30
CA THR A 142 9.01 -17.58 5.33
C THR A 142 9.95 -17.86 4.14
N SER A 143 9.88 -17.07 3.08
CA SER A 143 10.72 -17.27 1.90
C SER A 143 12.07 -16.55 2.07
N ARG A 144 13.11 -17.29 2.46
CA ARG A 144 14.53 -16.86 2.35
C ARG A 144 15.01 -16.76 0.90
N THR A 145 14.12 -16.93 -0.08
CA THR A 145 14.48 -17.07 -1.49
C THR A 145 15.00 -15.78 -2.08
N VAL A 146 16.16 -15.91 -2.72
CA VAL A 146 17.01 -14.84 -3.25
C VAL A 146 16.35 -14.04 -4.40
N SER A 147 15.30 -14.57 -5.05
CA SER A 147 14.78 -13.99 -6.31
C SER A 147 14.19 -12.58 -6.15
N TRP A 148 13.33 -12.36 -5.17
CA TRP A 148 12.72 -11.03 -4.97
C TRP A 148 13.74 -9.96 -4.59
N THR A 149 14.82 -10.35 -3.91
CA THR A 149 15.87 -9.43 -3.45
C THR A 149 16.61 -8.79 -4.62
N ARG A 150 16.72 -9.52 -5.74
CA ARG A 150 17.35 -9.01 -6.96
C ARG A 150 16.48 -7.95 -7.62
N GLY A 151 15.20 -8.25 -7.86
CA GLY A 151 14.24 -7.28 -8.41
C GLY A 151 14.10 -6.04 -7.53
N ALA A 152 14.11 -6.21 -6.22
CA ALA A 152 14.10 -5.13 -5.23
C ALA A 152 15.33 -4.20 -5.31
N ARG A 153 16.54 -4.76 -5.47
CA ARG A 153 17.80 -3.99 -5.58
C ARG A 153 17.92 -3.26 -6.91
N THR A 154 17.40 -3.84 -7.99
CA THR A 154 17.44 -3.23 -9.33
C THR A 154 16.29 -2.26 -9.59
N SER A 155 15.33 -2.16 -8.67
CA SER A 155 14.23 -1.21 -8.77
C SER A 155 14.73 0.22 -8.57
N PRO A 156 14.18 1.22 -9.29
CA PRO A 156 14.60 2.61 -9.18
C PRO A 156 14.60 3.15 -7.72
N PRO A 157 15.34 4.21 -7.38
CA PRO A 157 15.43 4.72 -6.00
C PRO A 157 14.12 5.31 -5.44
N SER A 158 13.11 5.53 -6.27
CA SER A 158 11.88 6.26 -6.00
C SER A 158 10.77 5.49 -5.26
N HIS A 159 11.10 4.53 -4.40
CA HIS A 159 10.13 3.58 -3.83
C HIS A 159 9.94 3.82 -2.33
N ALA A 160 8.68 3.84 -1.90
CA ALA A 160 8.33 3.69 -0.51
C ALA A 160 7.64 2.33 -0.34
N ILE A 161 8.17 1.52 0.57
CA ILE A 161 7.94 0.09 0.64
C ILE A 161 7.29 -0.22 1.98
N PRO A 162 6.01 -0.62 1.98
CA PRO A 162 5.33 -0.95 3.20
C PRO A 162 5.82 -2.28 3.75
N ILE A 163 6.17 -2.26 5.03
CA ILE A 163 6.24 -3.45 5.86
C ILE A 163 4.79 -3.79 6.23
N SER A 164 4.15 -4.60 5.39
CA SER A 164 2.76 -5.03 5.56
C SER A 164 2.58 -6.53 5.33
N SER A 165 1.40 -7.05 5.67
CA SER A 165 0.98 -8.43 5.40
C SER A 165 1.87 -9.51 6.06
N MET A 166 2.77 -9.13 6.97
CA MET A 166 3.73 -10.06 7.58
C MET A 166 3.05 -11.23 8.31
N VAL A 167 1.95 -10.93 9.02
CA VAL A 167 1.24 -11.94 9.82
C VAL A 167 0.41 -12.88 8.94
N THR A 168 -0.14 -12.40 7.82
CA THR A 168 -0.95 -13.20 6.89
C THR A 168 -0.12 -14.12 6.01
N GLU A 169 1.18 -13.87 5.96
CA GLU A 169 2.14 -14.62 5.16
C GLU A 169 3.03 -15.55 5.96
N ALA A 170 2.96 -15.45 7.28
CA ALA A 170 3.46 -16.48 8.17
C ALA A 170 2.44 -17.62 8.30
N ASP A 171 2.69 -18.55 9.21
CA ASP A 171 1.66 -19.49 9.64
C ASP A 171 0.53 -18.70 10.33
N CYS A 172 -0.56 -18.43 9.60
CA CYS A 172 -1.72 -17.65 10.05
C CYS A 172 -2.32 -18.12 11.38
N GLU A 173 -2.05 -19.37 11.78
CA GLU A 173 -2.58 -19.97 13.01
C GLU A 173 -1.58 -19.90 14.18
N LYS A 174 -0.27 -19.87 13.91
CA LYS A 174 0.78 -20.10 14.93
C LYS A 174 1.95 -19.12 14.91
N TRP A 175 1.92 -18.12 14.05
CA TRP A 175 3.02 -17.16 13.94
C TRP A 175 3.34 -16.50 15.29
N LYS A 176 4.63 -16.25 15.50
CA LYS A 176 5.17 -15.47 16.62
C LYS A 176 5.97 -14.29 16.07
N PRO A 177 6.13 -13.20 16.84
CA PRO A 177 6.95 -12.07 16.42
C PRO A 177 8.34 -12.48 15.89
N GLU A 178 8.98 -13.45 16.54
CA GLU A 178 10.31 -13.95 16.18
C GLU A 178 10.35 -14.60 14.79
N ASP A 179 9.25 -15.20 14.33
CA ASP A 179 9.16 -15.79 12.98
C ASP A 179 9.22 -14.70 11.89
N LEU A 180 8.82 -13.46 12.23
CA LEU A 180 8.80 -12.31 11.34
C LEU A 180 10.12 -11.53 11.38
N ARG A 181 10.97 -11.75 12.39
CA ARG A 181 12.24 -11.02 12.56
C ARG A 181 13.16 -11.12 11.33
N PRO A 182 13.42 -12.31 10.74
CA PRO A 182 14.30 -12.42 9.59
C PRO A 182 13.81 -11.60 8.39
N TYR A 183 12.49 -11.52 8.22
CA TYR A 183 11.87 -10.71 7.19
C TYR A 183 12.10 -9.21 7.42
N VAL A 184 11.80 -8.73 8.62
CA VAL A 184 11.96 -7.31 8.96
C VAL A 184 13.42 -6.87 8.85
N GLU A 185 14.35 -7.66 9.38
CA GLU A 185 15.79 -7.40 9.29
C GLU A 185 16.26 -7.36 7.83
N HIS A 186 15.76 -8.28 7.00
CA HIS A 186 16.08 -8.29 5.59
C HIS A 186 15.54 -7.05 4.85
N MET A 187 14.32 -6.62 5.15
CA MET A 187 13.73 -5.40 4.57
C MET A 187 14.59 -4.18 4.89
N ILE A 188 15.06 -4.05 6.14
CA ILE A 188 15.97 -2.98 6.55
C ILE A 188 17.30 -3.07 5.80
N ALA A 189 17.89 -4.28 5.72
CA ALA A 189 19.18 -4.48 5.06
C ALA A 189 19.15 -4.16 3.55
N VAL A 190 18.03 -4.41 2.86
CA VAL A 190 17.90 -4.16 1.42
C VAL A 190 17.45 -2.73 1.12
N PHE A 191 16.49 -2.21 1.89
CA PHE A 191 15.83 -0.95 1.55
C PHE A 191 16.30 0.24 2.36
N GLY A 192 16.77 0.00 3.59
CA GLY A 192 17.06 1.05 4.56
C GLY A 192 15.79 1.70 5.11
N CYS A 193 15.93 2.37 6.26
CA CYS A 193 14.78 2.97 6.95
C CYS A 193 14.16 4.15 6.20
N ASP A 194 14.87 4.78 5.26
CA ASP A 194 14.38 5.93 4.49
C ASP A 194 13.30 5.58 3.47
N ARG A 195 13.16 4.29 3.13
CA ARG A 195 12.20 3.81 2.15
C ARG A 195 11.09 2.95 2.75
N LEU A 196 11.20 2.53 4.00
CA LEU A 196 10.24 1.62 4.61
C LEU A 196 9.09 2.40 5.25
N MET A 197 7.87 1.89 5.18
CA MET A 197 6.73 2.45 5.92
C MET A 197 5.90 1.36 6.59
N TYR A 198 5.19 1.66 7.68
CA TYR A 198 4.29 0.72 8.32
C TYR A 198 3.00 0.52 7.50
N GLY A 199 2.58 -0.74 7.31
CA GLY A 199 1.25 -1.06 6.81
C GLY A 199 0.60 -2.19 7.62
N SER A 200 -0.51 -1.91 8.29
CA SER A 200 -1.21 -2.92 9.11
C SER A 200 -1.87 -4.05 8.30
N ASP A 201 -2.12 -3.79 7.01
CA ASP A 201 -2.96 -4.61 6.13
C ASP A 201 -4.38 -4.86 6.69
N TRP A 202 -4.88 -3.97 7.55
CA TRP A 202 -6.23 -4.11 8.10
C TRP A 202 -7.32 -3.99 7.02
N PRO A 203 -8.44 -4.75 7.09
CA PRO A 203 -8.73 -5.88 8.00
C PRO A 203 -8.18 -7.26 7.56
N VAL A 204 -7.22 -7.37 6.62
CA VAL A 204 -6.72 -8.67 6.11
C VAL A 204 -5.98 -9.38 7.22
N CYS A 205 -5.28 -8.64 8.08
CA CYS A 205 -4.58 -9.17 9.25
C CYS A 205 -5.44 -10.08 10.15
N HIS A 206 -6.78 -9.94 10.13
CA HIS A 206 -7.67 -10.83 10.85
C HIS A 206 -7.63 -12.28 10.35
N LEU A 207 -7.21 -12.53 9.10
CA LEU A 207 -6.98 -13.88 8.58
C LEU A 207 -5.86 -14.61 9.35
N ALA A 208 -4.94 -13.86 9.95
CA ALA A 208 -3.87 -14.38 10.80
C ALA A 208 -4.16 -14.24 12.30
N ARG A 209 -5.44 -14.13 12.66
CA ARG A 209 -5.91 -13.90 14.04
C ARG A 209 -5.27 -12.68 14.71
N ALA A 210 -4.83 -11.71 13.91
CA ALA A 210 -4.24 -10.47 14.38
C ALA A 210 -5.21 -9.30 14.20
N ASP A 211 -5.10 -8.30 15.06
CA ASP A 211 -5.75 -7.00 14.87
C ASP A 211 -4.71 -5.91 14.56
N TYR A 212 -5.19 -4.68 14.38
CA TYR A 212 -4.32 -3.54 14.10
C TYR A 212 -3.24 -3.33 15.17
N ASN A 213 -3.60 -3.45 16.45
CA ASN A 213 -2.70 -3.20 17.57
C ASN A 213 -1.64 -4.30 17.65
N THR A 214 -2.03 -5.55 17.45
CA THR A 214 -1.12 -6.70 17.39
C THR A 214 -0.09 -6.53 16.29
N VAL A 215 -0.49 -6.14 15.07
CA VAL A 215 0.46 -5.93 13.97
C VAL A 215 1.38 -4.73 14.26
N PHE A 216 0.85 -3.64 14.81
CA PHE A 216 1.63 -2.46 15.15
C PHE A 216 2.66 -2.74 16.24
N SER A 217 2.24 -3.34 17.36
CA SER A 217 3.11 -3.65 18.50
C SER A 217 4.17 -4.69 18.13
N THR A 218 3.82 -5.67 17.31
CA THR A 218 4.76 -6.66 16.77
C THR A 218 5.87 -5.98 15.98
N LEU A 219 5.53 -5.14 14.99
CA LEU A 219 6.56 -4.46 14.21
C LEU A 219 7.37 -3.48 15.07
N ARG A 220 6.73 -2.71 15.94
CA ARG A 220 7.41 -1.77 16.83
C ARG A 220 8.39 -2.49 17.77
N GLY A 221 8.01 -3.65 18.29
CA GLY A 221 8.87 -4.50 19.12
C GLY A 221 10.07 -5.05 18.35
N LEU A 222 9.86 -5.56 17.13
CA LEU A 222 10.94 -6.05 16.27
C LEU A 222 11.96 -4.95 15.91
N LEU A 223 11.48 -3.73 15.72
CA LEU A 223 12.29 -2.54 15.41
C LEU A 223 12.83 -1.82 16.65
N GLY A 224 12.54 -2.27 17.88
CA GLY A 224 12.86 -1.53 19.10
C GLY A 224 14.36 -1.27 19.35
N HIS A 225 15.24 -1.90 18.58
CA HIS A 225 16.69 -1.68 18.59
C HIS A 225 17.12 -0.46 17.74
N LEU A 226 16.25 0.08 16.88
CA LEU A 226 16.54 1.23 16.04
C LEU A 226 16.39 2.55 16.82
N PRO A 227 17.20 3.58 16.51
CA PRO A 227 17.02 4.93 17.05
C PRO A 227 15.66 5.52 16.69
N GLU A 228 15.11 6.37 17.57
CA GLU A 228 13.80 7.00 17.37
C GLU A 228 13.63 7.71 16.01
N PRO A 229 14.62 8.45 15.46
CA PRO A 229 14.48 9.06 14.13
C PRO A 229 14.28 8.05 13.00
N GLN A 230 14.79 6.81 13.13
CA GLN A 230 14.56 5.76 12.14
C GLN A 230 13.18 5.13 12.29
N LEU A 231 12.71 4.99 13.53
CA LEU A 231 11.35 4.54 13.83
C LEU A 231 10.32 5.54 13.32
N GLU A 232 10.54 6.85 13.54
CA GLU A 232 9.68 7.92 13.03
C GLU A 232 9.52 7.84 11.50
N LYS A 233 10.62 7.57 10.78
CA LYS A 233 10.58 7.36 9.33
C LYS A 233 9.64 6.24 8.93
N ILE A 234 9.81 5.07 9.54
CA ILE A 234 9.02 3.87 9.23
C ILE A 234 7.54 4.07 9.61
N PHE A 235 7.26 4.61 10.78
CA PHE A 235 5.88 4.70 11.27
C PHE A 235 5.15 5.95 10.79
N CYS A 236 5.84 6.95 10.23
CA CYS A 236 5.22 8.24 9.95
C CYS A 236 5.80 8.98 8.74
N SER A 237 7.03 9.51 8.83
CA SER A 237 7.48 10.56 7.91
C SER A 237 7.59 10.07 6.47
N ASN A 238 7.95 8.79 6.25
CA ASN A 238 8.02 8.24 4.90
C ASN A 238 6.65 8.17 4.24
N ALA A 239 5.60 7.77 4.98
CA ALA A 239 4.24 7.74 4.47
C ALA A 239 3.71 9.15 4.18
N ARG A 240 3.97 10.11 5.09
CA ARG A 240 3.62 11.53 4.89
C ARG A 240 4.28 12.12 3.66
N ASN A 241 5.59 11.92 3.51
CA ASN A 241 6.35 12.40 2.36
C ASN A 241 5.89 11.73 1.05
N PHE A 242 5.58 10.44 1.09
CA PHE A 242 5.13 9.69 -0.08
C PHE A 242 3.74 10.11 -0.54
N TYR A 243 2.78 10.23 0.39
CA TYR A 243 1.39 10.58 0.09
C TYR A 243 1.09 12.09 0.09
N LYS A 244 2.07 12.93 0.47
CA LYS A 244 1.96 14.39 0.59
C LYS A 244 0.87 14.83 1.57
N VAL A 245 0.90 14.25 2.78
CA VAL A 245 -0.07 14.52 3.87
C VAL A 245 0.62 14.87 5.18
#